data_AF-A0A4V1BEJ3-F1
#
_entry.id   AF-A0A4V1BEJ3-F1
#
_cell.length_a   1.000
_cell.length_b   1.000
_cell.length_c   1.000
_cell.angle_alpha   90.00
_cell.angle_beta   90.00
_cell.angle_gamma   90.00
#
_symmetry.space_group_name_H-M   'P 1'
#
loop_
_entity.id
_entity.type
_entity.pdbx_description
1 polymer ?
#
loop_
_entity_poly.entity_id
_entity_poly.type
_entity_poly.pdbx_seq_one_letter_code
_entity_poly.pdbx_strand_id
1 'polypeptide(L)'
;MNQWSNSDAARLKALADQLDIFNAYDQHWTIWTYKDVGVQGLAVSDPNCEYMRRIRPILALKRRLGTDAWLAREEGWLVGRVRALVEDAMAMVDDFSLDRQRIVRGLVERGIFSYFANQLAPLYVNCFADLTANEIREMMTEAFAFSHCVIRQRLVEVIEAALKGSPAPRST
;
A
#
# COMPACT_ATOMS: atom_id res chain seq x y z
N MET A 1 3.55 -20.14 1.17
CA MET A 1 4.26 -19.54 0.02
C MET A 1 3.26 -18.68 -0.74
N ASN A 2 3.41 -17.35 -0.75
CA ASN A 2 2.54 -16.48 -1.54
C ASN A 2 2.80 -16.73 -3.02
N GLN A 3 1.81 -17.26 -3.75
CA GLN A 3 1.82 -17.29 -5.20
C GLN A 3 1.73 -15.85 -5.72
N TRP A 4 2.71 -15.47 -6.54
CA TRP A 4 2.78 -14.15 -7.15
C TRP A 4 1.78 -14.05 -8.29
N SER A 5 1.13 -12.88 -8.42
CA SER A 5 0.21 -12.62 -9.51
C SER A 5 0.95 -12.12 -10.76
N ASN A 6 0.34 -12.28 -11.93
CA ASN A 6 0.82 -11.63 -13.17
C ASN A 6 0.95 -10.10 -13.00
N SER A 7 0.12 -9.50 -12.14
CA SER A 7 0.18 -8.07 -11.83
C SER A 7 1.47 -7.70 -11.09
N ASP A 8 1.98 -8.56 -10.21
CA ASP A 8 3.22 -8.29 -9.48
C ASP A 8 4.44 -8.33 -10.39
N ALA A 9 4.50 -9.29 -11.31
CA ALA A 9 5.55 -9.35 -12.32
C ALA A 9 5.54 -8.11 -13.21
N ALA A 10 4.36 -7.66 -13.66
CA ALA A 10 4.22 -6.44 -14.45
C ALA A 10 4.69 -5.18 -13.69
N ARG A 11 4.40 -5.08 -12.38
CA ARG A 11 4.86 -3.97 -11.54
C ARG A 11 6.38 -3.91 -11.43
N LEU A 12 7.02 -5.05 -11.23
CA LEU A 12 8.49 -5.12 -11.15
C LEU A 12 9.14 -4.73 -12.48
N LYS A 13 8.57 -5.18 -13.61
CA LYS A 13 9.05 -4.76 -14.93
C LYS A 13 8.90 -3.25 -15.14
N ALA A 14 7.72 -2.70 -14.81
CA ALA A 14 7.48 -1.26 -14.95
C ALA A 14 8.45 -0.43 -14.09
N LEU A 15 8.76 -0.89 -12.87
CA LEU A 15 9.78 -0.27 -12.03
C LEU A 15 11.16 -0.33 -12.67
N ALA A 16 11.57 -1.48 -13.22
CA ALA A 16 12.85 -1.61 -13.90
C ALA A 16 12.97 -0.64 -15.08
N ASP A 17 11.95 -0.59 -15.96
CA ASP A 17 11.90 0.34 -17.09
C ASP A 17 11.99 1.81 -16.63
N GLN A 18 11.34 2.16 -15.51
CA GLN A 18 11.39 3.50 -14.93
C GLN A 18 12.79 3.87 -14.42
N LEU A 19 13.45 2.94 -13.71
CA LEU A 19 14.79 3.16 -13.18
C LEU A 19 15.84 3.27 -14.29
N ASP A 20 15.69 2.51 -15.38
CA ASP A 20 16.53 2.65 -16.57
C ASP A 20 16.43 4.05 -17.18
N ILE A 21 15.23 4.61 -17.27
CA ILE A 21 15.03 6.00 -17.74
C ILE A 21 15.71 6.98 -16.77
N PHE A 22 15.51 6.83 -15.47
CA PHE A 22 16.14 7.73 -14.50
C PHE A 22 17.66 7.71 -14.62
N ASN A 23 18.27 6.53 -14.70
CA ASN A 23 19.70 6.38 -14.88
C ASN A 23 20.19 6.95 -16.23
N ALA A 24 19.43 6.76 -17.31
CA ALA A 24 19.77 7.28 -18.63
C ALA A 24 19.82 8.82 -18.69
N TYR A 25 19.12 9.50 -17.78
CA TYR A 25 19.07 10.96 -17.69
C TYR A 25 19.72 11.49 -16.40
N ASP A 26 20.58 10.71 -15.75
CA ASP A 26 21.28 11.06 -14.50
C ASP A 26 20.35 11.58 -13.39
N GLN A 27 19.12 11.07 -13.33
CA GLN A 27 18.15 11.44 -12.31
C GLN A 27 18.37 10.63 -11.04
N HIS A 28 18.45 11.32 -9.91
CA HIS A 28 18.50 10.69 -8.61
C HIS A 28 17.15 10.07 -8.24
N TRP A 29 17.20 8.90 -7.63
CA TRP A 29 16.01 8.20 -7.18
C TRP A 29 16.21 7.58 -5.80
N THR A 30 15.10 7.44 -5.09
CA THR A 30 14.99 6.63 -3.88
C THR A 30 13.67 5.89 -3.93
N ILE A 31 13.65 4.71 -3.35
CA ILE A 31 12.45 3.89 -3.27
C ILE A 31 11.66 4.24 -2.02
N TRP A 32 10.36 4.38 -2.17
CA TRP A 32 9.43 4.31 -1.05
C TRP A 32 8.79 2.91 -1.05
N THR A 33 8.95 2.07 -0.03
CA THR A 33 9.59 2.29 1.28
C THR A 33 10.56 1.18 1.62
N TYR A 34 11.49 1.43 2.55
CA TYR A 34 12.43 0.42 3.02
C TYR A 34 11.75 -0.70 3.80
N LYS A 35 10.91 -0.34 4.78
CA LYS A 35 10.20 -1.28 5.66
C LYS A 35 8.71 -0.99 5.69
N ASP A 36 7.90 -2.05 5.69
CA ASP A 36 6.47 -1.95 5.96
C ASP A 36 5.86 -3.25 6.51
N VAL A 37 4.53 -3.25 6.64
CA VAL A 37 3.73 -4.39 7.13
C VAL A 37 3.18 -5.28 6.00
N GLY A 38 3.78 -5.24 4.82
CA GLY A 38 3.59 -6.29 3.82
C GLY A 38 3.18 -5.89 2.41
N VAL A 39 3.26 -4.63 1.98
CA VAL A 39 2.69 -4.21 0.67
C VAL A 39 3.69 -3.50 -0.24
N GLN A 40 4.44 -2.53 0.24
CA GLN A 40 5.37 -1.71 -0.54
C GLN A 40 6.82 -1.84 -0.07
N GLY A 41 7.07 -2.35 1.14
CA GLY A 41 8.40 -2.46 1.73
C GLY A 41 9.33 -3.42 0.98
N LEU A 42 10.62 -3.13 0.98
CA LEU A 42 11.67 -4.07 0.56
C LEU A 42 11.85 -5.17 1.60
N ALA A 43 11.88 -4.77 2.87
CA ALA A 43 11.85 -5.62 4.03
C ALA A 43 10.45 -5.53 4.65
N VAL A 44 9.81 -6.66 4.92
CA VAL A 44 8.49 -6.69 5.54
C VAL A 44 8.54 -7.50 6.83
N SER A 45 7.78 -7.11 7.85
CA SER A 45 7.70 -7.90 9.08
C SER A 45 7.21 -9.33 8.78
N ASP A 46 7.73 -10.33 9.50
CA ASP A 46 7.24 -11.71 9.39
C ASP A 46 5.72 -11.73 9.67
N PRO A 47 4.89 -12.25 8.74
CA PRO A 47 3.43 -12.30 8.92
C PRO A 47 2.98 -13.09 10.16
N ASN A 48 3.87 -13.90 10.75
CA ASN A 48 3.63 -14.71 11.94
C ASN A 48 4.19 -14.09 13.23
N CYS A 49 4.94 -12.98 13.17
CA CYS A 49 5.39 -12.31 14.39
C CYS A 49 4.17 -11.82 15.21
N GLU A 50 4.39 -11.58 16.51
CA GLU A 50 3.30 -11.19 17.41
C GLU A 50 2.56 -9.94 16.94
N TYR A 51 3.29 -8.89 16.56
CA TYR A 51 2.70 -7.65 16.05
C TYR A 51 1.75 -7.90 14.87
N MET A 52 2.21 -8.64 13.86
CA MET A 52 1.42 -8.94 12.66
C MET A 52 0.21 -9.82 12.98
N ARG A 53 0.31 -10.75 13.93
CA ARG A 53 -0.84 -11.55 14.39
C ARG A 53 -1.90 -10.68 15.08
N ARG A 54 -1.49 -9.75 15.95
CA ARG A 54 -2.39 -8.84 16.68
C ARG A 54 -3.18 -7.91 15.75
N ILE A 55 -2.52 -7.32 14.75
CA ILE A 55 -3.19 -6.37 13.84
C ILE A 55 -3.94 -7.03 12.67
N ARG A 56 -3.75 -8.34 12.45
CA ARG A 56 -4.37 -9.07 11.34
C ARG A 56 -5.89 -8.89 11.23
N PRO A 57 -6.67 -8.94 12.34
CA PRO A 57 -8.12 -8.76 12.26
C PRO A 57 -8.52 -7.38 11.74
N ILE A 58 -7.85 -6.32 12.20
CA ILE A 58 -8.17 -4.97 11.74
C ILE A 58 -7.70 -4.71 10.30
N LEU A 59 -6.57 -5.29 9.88
CA LEU A 59 -6.15 -5.23 8.48
C LEU A 59 -7.18 -5.92 7.56
N ALA A 60 -7.71 -7.07 7.97
CA ALA A 60 -8.76 -7.76 7.23
C ALA A 60 -10.06 -6.94 7.16
N LEU A 61 -10.45 -6.30 8.27
CA LEU A 61 -11.62 -5.41 8.31
C LEU A 61 -11.43 -4.21 7.37
N LYS A 62 -10.28 -3.51 7.45
CA LYS A 62 -9.96 -2.36 6.60
C LYS A 62 -9.99 -2.73 5.11
N ARG A 63 -9.46 -3.91 4.75
CA ARG A 63 -9.52 -4.43 3.37
C ARG A 63 -10.97 -4.67 2.91
N ARG A 64 -11.80 -5.32 3.73
CA ARG A 64 -13.21 -5.58 3.39
C ARG A 64 -14.00 -4.29 3.20
N LEU A 65 -13.76 -3.29 4.05
CA LEU A 65 -14.43 -2.00 3.97
C LEU A 65 -13.89 -1.13 2.85
N GLY A 66 -12.64 -1.35 2.43
CA GLY A 66 -11.96 -0.49 1.46
C GLY A 66 -11.55 0.84 2.07
N THR A 67 -10.98 0.83 3.28
CA THR A 67 -10.63 2.05 4.03
C THR A 67 -9.14 2.39 3.99
N ASP A 68 -8.37 1.64 3.22
CA ASP A 68 -6.94 1.85 3.07
C ASP A 68 -6.64 2.31 1.63
N ALA A 69 -6.29 3.59 1.48
CA ALA A 69 -5.99 4.18 0.18
C ALA A 69 -4.83 3.46 -0.55
N TRP A 70 -3.92 2.86 0.21
CA TRP A 70 -2.71 2.22 -0.31
C TRP A 70 -2.96 0.77 -0.69
N LEU A 71 -3.81 0.08 0.07
CA LEU A 71 -4.03 -1.36 -0.07
C LEU A 71 -5.30 -1.71 -0.82
N ALA A 72 -6.34 -0.89 -0.67
CA ALA A 72 -7.65 -1.22 -1.18
C ALA A 72 -7.82 -0.90 -2.66
N ARG A 73 -6.98 -0.04 -3.28
CA ARG A 73 -7.03 0.28 -4.73
C ARG A 73 -8.45 0.58 -5.24
N GLU A 74 -9.26 1.29 -4.45
CA GLU A 74 -10.68 1.57 -4.73
C GLU A 74 -11.64 0.35 -4.75
N GLU A 75 -11.18 -0.78 -4.26
CA GLU A 75 -11.97 -1.96 -3.96
C GLU A 75 -12.43 -1.93 -2.49
N GLY A 76 -13.54 -2.62 -2.20
CA GLY A 76 -14.10 -2.71 -0.85
C GLY A 76 -15.52 -2.17 -0.74
N TRP A 77 -16.20 -2.62 0.30
CA TRP A 77 -17.65 -2.46 0.42
C TRP A 77 -18.07 -0.98 0.44
N LEU A 78 -17.41 -0.13 1.22
CA LEU A 78 -17.78 1.29 1.31
C LEU A 78 -17.53 2.03 -0.01
N VAL A 79 -16.44 1.74 -0.70
CA VAL A 79 -16.13 2.35 -2.00
C VAL A 79 -17.21 2.00 -3.02
N GLY A 80 -17.63 0.72 -3.07
CA GLY A 80 -18.75 0.29 -3.91
C GLY A 80 -20.07 1.00 -3.57
N ARG A 81 -20.34 1.24 -2.28
CA ARG A 81 -21.53 2.01 -1.85
C ARG A 81 -21.48 3.48 -2.26
N VAL A 82 -20.31 4.12 -2.20
CA VAL A 82 -20.14 5.50 -2.67
C VAL A 82 -20.35 5.58 -4.18
N ARG A 83 -19.80 4.62 -4.95
CA ARG A 83 -20.05 4.54 -6.40
C ARG A 83 -21.55 4.45 -6.70
N ALA A 84 -22.25 3.50 -6.07
CA ALA A 84 -23.69 3.33 -6.26
C ALA A 84 -24.48 4.61 -5.91
N LEU A 85 -24.14 5.26 -4.79
CA LEU A 85 -24.78 6.52 -4.38
C LEU A 85 -24.59 7.63 -5.41
N VAL A 86 -23.38 7.77 -5.97
CA VAL A 86 -23.11 8.76 -7.02
C VAL A 86 -23.87 8.43 -8.29
N GLU A 87 -23.93 7.16 -8.70
CA GLU A 87 -24.72 6.76 -9.87
C GLU A 87 -26.22 7.09 -9.69
N ASP A 88 -26.80 6.76 -8.53
CA ASP A 88 -28.19 7.08 -8.21
C ASP A 88 -28.45 8.59 -8.25
N ALA A 89 -27.54 9.40 -7.69
CA ALA A 89 -27.64 10.85 -7.70
C ALA A 89 -27.51 11.43 -9.12
N MET A 90 -26.58 10.91 -9.94
CA MET A 90 -26.36 11.38 -11.30
C MET A 90 -27.51 11.02 -12.24
N ALA A 91 -28.21 9.91 -11.99
CA ALA A 91 -29.45 9.59 -12.69
C ALA A 91 -30.57 10.60 -12.42
N MET A 92 -30.59 11.24 -11.25
CA MET A 92 -31.56 12.30 -10.91
C MET A 92 -31.17 13.66 -11.46
N VAL A 93 -29.86 13.94 -11.57
CA VAL A 93 -29.36 15.19 -12.14
C VAL A 93 -29.63 15.29 -13.64
N ASP A 94 -29.65 14.15 -14.35
CA ASP A 94 -29.88 14.05 -15.80
C ASP A 94 -28.97 14.96 -16.65
N ASP A 95 -27.74 15.20 -16.16
CA ASP A 95 -26.69 15.95 -16.86
C ASP A 95 -25.43 15.10 -16.97
N PHE A 96 -25.03 14.82 -18.21
CA PHE A 96 -23.87 13.97 -18.52
C PHE A 96 -22.55 14.75 -18.58
N SER A 97 -22.57 16.07 -18.44
CA SER A 97 -21.37 16.92 -18.43
C SER A 97 -20.57 16.80 -17.13
N LEU A 98 -21.16 16.26 -16.07
CA LEU A 98 -20.49 16.07 -14.78
C LEU A 98 -19.55 14.86 -14.79
N ASP A 99 -18.34 15.07 -14.28
CA ASP A 99 -17.34 14.01 -14.12
C ASP A 99 -17.66 13.14 -12.89
N ARG A 100 -18.40 12.05 -13.15
CA ARG A 100 -18.81 11.06 -12.15
C ARG A 100 -17.61 10.47 -11.40
N GLN A 101 -16.51 10.16 -12.10
CA GLN A 101 -15.33 9.55 -11.49
C GLN A 101 -14.65 10.52 -10.54
N ARG A 102 -14.58 11.81 -10.90
CA ARG A 102 -14.06 12.85 -10.01
C ARG A 102 -14.89 13.01 -8.75
N ILE A 103 -16.22 12.92 -8.84
CA ILE A 103 -17.12 12.98 -7.67
C ILE A 103 -16.90 11.77 -6.77
N VAL A 104 -16.93 10.55 -7.33
CA VAL A 104 -16.66 9.30 -6.59
C VAL A 104 -15.31 9.39 -5.88
N ARG A 105 -14.24 9.71 -6.61
CA ARG A 105 -12.88 9.85 -6.05
C ARG A 105 -12.86 10.87 -4.91
N GLY A 106 -13.48 12.03 -5.12
CA GLY A 106 -13.53 13.08 -4.12
C GLY A 106 -14.19 12.64 -2.80
N LEU A 107 -15.31 11.91 -2.90
CA LEU A 107 -16.04 11.35 -1.76
C LEU A 107 -15.30 10.19 -1.10
N VAL A 108 -14.68 9.30 -1.86
CA VAL A 108 -13.90 8.18 -1.34
C VAL A 108 -12.67 8.69 -0.58
N GLU A 109 -11.89 9.59 -1.17
CA GLU A 109 -10.68 10.14 -0.55
C GLU A 109 -10.97 10.87 0.77
N ARG A 110 -11.97 11.75 0.75
CA ARG A 110 -12.29 12.60 1.91
C ARG A 110 -13.14 11.86 2.93
N GLY A 111 -14.20 11.19 2.48
CA GLY A 111 -15.17 10.52 3.33
C GLY A 111 -14.68 9.17 3.86
N ILE A 112 -14.08 8.34 3.00
CA ILE A 112 -13.68 6.99 3.38
C ILE A 112 -12.24 6.97 3.89
N PHE A 113 -11.27 7.39 3.07
CA PHE A 113 -9.85 7.26 3.40
C PHE A 113 -9.40 8.26 4.48
N SER A 114 -9.93 9.48 4.47
CA SER A 114 -9.52 10.51 5.43
C SER A 114 -10.42 10.57 6.66
N TYR A 115 -11.74 10.46 6.52
CA TYR A 115 -12.63 10.58 7.67
C TYR A 115 -12.93 9.23 8.34
N PHE A 116 -13.59 8.31 7.62
CA PHE A 116 -14.04 7.04 8.20
C PHE A 116 -12.88 6.15 8.66
N ALA A 117 -11.81 6.05 7.87
CA ALA A 117 -10.65 5.24 8.22
C ALA A 117 -10.01 5.66 9.55
N ASN A 118 -9.98 6.97 9.84
CA ASN A 118 -9.47 7.50 11.10
C ASN A 118 -10.35 7.13 12.30
N GLN A 119 -11.65 6.95 12.10
CA GLN A 119 -12.55 6.46 13.16
C GLN A 119 -12.25 5.01 13.57
N LEU A 120 -11.48 4.26 12.78
CA LEU A 120 -11.06 2.90 13.11
C LEU A 120 -9.79 2.86 13.98
N ALA A 121 -9.16 4.00 14.27
CA ALA A 121 -7.93 4.04 15.09
C ALA A 121 -8.10 3.40 16.49
N PRO A 122 -9.20 3.59 17.23
CA PRO A 122 -9.39 2.91 18.51
C PRO A 122 -9.39 1.38 18.42
N LEU A 123 -9.87 0.82 17.31
CA LEU A 123 -9.84 -0.63 17.07
C LEU A 123 -8.39 -1.14 16.90
N TYR A 124 -7.51 -0.33 16.30
CA TYR A 124 -6.08 -0.63 16.21
C TYR A 124 -5.42 -0.59 17.59
N VAL A 125 -5.71 0.45 18.37
CA VAL A 125 -5.17 0.59 19.74
C VAL A 125 -5.59 -0.59 20.62
N ASN A 126 -6.84 -1.03 20.51
CA ASN A 126 -7.35 -2.15 21.28
C ASN A 126 -6.65 -3.49 20.99
N CYS A 127 -5.92 -3.63 19.88
CA CYS A 127 -5.09 -4.82 19.61
C CYS A 127 -3.95 -5.01 20.63
N PHE A 128 -3.67 -3.98 21.44
CA PHE A 128 -2.55 -3.92 22.39
C PHE A 128 -3.02 -3.57 23.81
N ALA A 129 -4.33 -3.58 24.08
CA ALA A 129 -4.89 -3.14 25.36
C ALA A 129 -4.45 -4.01 26.56
N ASP A 130 -4.04 -5.25 26.29
CA ASP A 130 -3.52 -6.22 27.26
C ASP A 130 -2.01 -6.05 27.54
N LEU A 131 -1.31 -5.17 26.81
CA LEU A 131 0.14 -5.01 26.91
C LEU A 131 0.55 -3.74 27.65
N THR A 132 1.65 -3.85 28.39
CA THR A 132 2.39 -2.71 28.94
C THR A 132 3.20 -2.00 27.86
N ALA A 133 3.63 -0.77 28.16
CA ALA A 133 4.51 -0.02 27.27
C ALA A 133 5.86 -0.73 27.01
N ASN A 134 6.34 -1.55 27.96
CA ASN A 134 7.55 -2.34 27.77
C ASN A 134 7.35 -3.48 26.79
N GLU A 135 6.29 -4.26 26.96
CA GLU A 135 5.93 -5.37 26.07
C GLU A 135 5.66 -4.86 24.64
N ILE A 136 4.97 -3.72 24.49
CA ILE A 136 4.77 -3.10 23.17
C ILE A 136 6.11 -2.77 22.51
N ARG A 137 7.06 -2.21 23.26
CA ARG A 137 8.38 -1.84 22.71
C ARG A 137 9.16 -3.08 22.28
N GLU A 138 9.17 -4.13 23.10
CA GLU A 138 9.86 -5.39 22.81
C GLU A 138 9.27 -6.04 21.56
N MET A 139 7.95 -6.18 21.51
CA MET A 139 7.23 -6.69 20.34
C MET A 139 7.53 -5.88 19.07
N MET A 140 7.50 -4.54 19.14
CA MET A 140 7.79 -3.69 17.97
C MET A 140 9.25 -3.79 17.54
N THR A 141 10.17 -3.91 18.49
CA THR A 141 11.59 -4.12 18.22
C THR A 141 11.80 -5.45 17.51
N GLU A 142 11.18 -6.53 17.98
CA GLU A 142 11.24 -7.84 17.36
C GLU A 142 10.62 -7.83 15.95
N ALA A 143 9.44 -7.22 15.79
CA ALA A 143 8.70 -7.22 14.54
C ALA A 143 9.41 -6.47 13.40
N PHE A 144 10.20 -5.44 13.73
CA PHE A 144 10.90 -4.60 12.75
C PHE A 144 12.42 -4.75 12.78
N ALA A 145 12.97 -5.65 13.61
CA ALA A 145 14.38 -6.03 13.53
C ALA A 145 14.68 -6.58 12.13
N PHE A 146 15.75 -6.09 11.48
CA PHE A 146 16.05 -6.46 10.10
C PHE A 146 16.25 -7.97 9.92
N SER A 147 16.90 -8.62 10.89
CA SER A 147 17.08 -10.07 10.95
C SER A 147 15.76 -10.87 11.00
N HIS A 148 14.66 -10.22 11.39
CA HIS A 148 13.32 -10.83 11.49
C HIS A 148 12.39 -10.36 10.35
N CYS A 149 12.87 -9.51 9.45
CA CYS A 149 12.12 -9.11 8.27
C CYS A 149 12.28 -10.14 7.15
N VAL A 150 11.21 -10.37 6.41
CA VAL A 150 11.21 -11.09 5.15
C VAL A 150 11.63 -10.11 4.04
N ILE A 151 12.70 -10.44 3.32
CA ILE A 151 13.21 -9.62 2.23
C ILE A 151 12.53 -10.00 0.91
N ARG A 152 12.08 -8.99 0.16
CA ARG A 152 11.51 -9.17 -1.18
C ARG A 152 12.59 -9.27 -2.23
N GLN A 153 13.18 -10.46 -2.35
CA GLN A 153 14.37 -10.69 -3.15
C GLN A 153 14.25 -10.17 -4.60
N ARG A 154 13.12 -10.38 -5.27
CA ARG A 154 12.91 -9.87 -6.64
C ARG A 154 12.91 -8.35 -6.77
N LEU A 155 12.38 -7.65 -5.77
CA LEU A 155 12.44 -6.19 -5.75
C LEU A 155 13.87 -5.72 -5.51
N VAL A 156 14.60 -6.40 -4.61
CA VAL A 156 16.02 -6.15 -4.38
C VAL A 156 16.83 -6.36 -5.67
N GLU A 157 16.60 -7.45 -6.41
CA GLU A 157 17.27 -7.72 -7.69
C GLU A 157 17.07 -6.61 -8.71
N VAL A 158 15.84 -6.08 -8.85
CA VAL A 158 15.54 -4.94 -9.75
C VAL A 158 16.32 -3.70 -9.33
N ILE A 159 16.39 -3.42 -8.04
CA ILE A 159 17.08 -2.24 -7.50
C ILE A 159 18.60 -2.40 -7.65
N GLU A 160 19.15 -3.57 -7.33
CA GLU A 160 20.57 -3.86 -7.51
C GLU A 160 21.00 -3.78 -8.98
N ALA A 161 20.16 -4.23 -9.91
CA ALA A 161 20.40 -4.08 -11.33
C ALA A 161 20.46 -2.59 -11.73
N ALA A 162 19.48 -1.80 -11.28
CA ALA A 162 19.46 -0.36 -11.54
C ALA A 162 20.67 0.38 -10.94
N LEU A 163 21.14 -0.01 -9.75
CA LEU A 163 22.31 0.62 -9.10
C LEU A 163 23.62 0.39 -9.86
N LYS A 164 23.74 -0.70 -10.61
CA LYS A 164 24.94 -1.00 -11.41
C LYS A 164 25.05 -0.12 -12.66
N GLY A 165 23.99 0.62 -12.99
CA GLY A 165 23.91 1.52 -14.14
C GLY A 165 23.71 0.76 -15.46
N SER A 166 22.76 1.21 -16.26
CA SER A 166 22.72 0.90 -17.69
C SER A 166 23.73 1.83 -18.38
N PRO A 167 24.57 1.36 -19.32
CA PRO A 167 25.51 2.22 -20.02
C PRO A 167 24.75 3.38 -20.67
N ALA A 168 25.21 4.61 -20.41
CA ALA A 168 24.55 5.83 -20.87
C ALA A 168 24.19 5.72 -22.36
N PRO A 169 22.94 6.05 -22.76
CA PRO A 169 22.63 6.15 -24.17
C PRO A 169 23.52 7.24 -24.78
N ARG A 170 24.27 6.89 -25.83
CA ARG A 170 25.09 7.85 -26.58
C ARG A 170 24.16 8.97 -27.05
N SER A 171 24.44 10.19 -26.58
CA SER A 171 23.82 11.41 -27.10
C SER A 171 23.96 11.44 -28.63
N THR A 172 22.82 11.46 -29.33
CA THR A 172 22.75 11.91 -30.72
C THR A 172 22.90 13.41 -30.79
#